data_AF-A0A9P6Y5L8-F1
#
_entry.id   AF-A0A9P6Y5L8-F1
#
_cell.length_a   1.000
_cell.length_b   1.000
_cell.length_c   1.000
_cell.angle_alpha   90.00
_cell.angle_beta   90.00
_cell.angle_gamma   90.00
#
_symmetry.space_group_name_H-M   'P 1'
#
loop_
_entity.id
_entity.type
_entity.pdbx_description
1 polymer ?
#
loop_
_entity_poly.entity_id
_entity_poly.type
_entity_poly.pdbx_seq_one_letter_code
_entity_poly.pdbx_strand_id
1 'polypeptide(L)'
;MSEMTFSKIKSVKLHLLNIAKVLDLELSSLSHAFVYFEKLLQKNIITKQNRKLIAAVKINEPKGVCFKDLLEAKFDIGSKELKENEFAVFADLEFNLYVPVAEFMPHFDKLLVTIGHQSIEDYIGNETFYEINA
;
A
#
# COMPACT_ATOMS: atom_id res chain seq x y z
N MET A 1 -13.62 -1.62 -20.40
CA MET A 1 -12.84 -1.59 -19.15
C MET A 1 -13.54 -2.47 -18.13
N SER A 2 -12.85 -3.39 -17.46
CA SER A 2 -13.49 -4.27 -16.47
C SER A 2 -13.88 -3.45 -15.25
N GLU A 3 -15.17 -3.29 -15.00
CA GLU A 3 -15.70 -2.57 -13.85
C GLU A 3 -15.15 -3.16 -12.54
N MET A 4 -14.59 -2.32 -11.69
CA MET A 4 -14.03 -2.75 -10.41
C MET A 4 -15.14 -2.92 -9.39
N THR A 5 -15.47 -4.17 -9.06
CA THR A 5 -16.47 -4.48 -8.03
C THR A 5 -15.87 -4.48 -6.63
N PHE A 6 -16.72 -4.25 -5.61
CA PHE A 6 -16.31 -4.28 -4.20
C PHE A 6 -15.63 -5.60 -3.79
N SER A 7 -16.13 -6.73 -4.29
CA SER A 7 -15.52 -8.04 -4.07
C SER A 7 -14.11 -8.13 -4.64
N LYS A 8 -13.87 -7.51 -5.81
CA LYS A 8 -12.55 -7.50 -6.45
C LYS A 8 -11.58 -6.56 -5.71
N ILE A 9 -12.05 -5.44 -5.19
CA ILE A 9 -11.27 -4.53 -4.32
C ILE A 9 -10.78 -5.28 -3.07
N LYS A 10 -11.68 -5.97 -2.38
CA LYS A 10 -11.34 -6.81 -1.20
C LYS A 10 -10.30 -7.88 -1.55
N SER A 11 -10.49 -8.57 -2.67
CA SER A 11 -9.56 -9.61 -3.13
C SER A 11 -8.14 -9.04 -3.37
N VAL A 12 -8.03 -7.85 -3.97
CA VAL A 12 -6.73 -7.18 -4.18
C VAL A 12 -6.10 -6.79 -2.85
N LYS A 13 -6.84 -6.14 -1.94
CA LYS A 13 -6.31 -5.76 -0.61
C LYS A 13 -5.84 -6.97 0.20
N LEU A 14 -6.58 -8.08 0.15
CA LEU A 14 -6.18 -9.33 0.81
C LEU A 14 -4.91 -9.93 0.19
N HIS A 15 -4.79 -9.88 -1.14
CA HIS A 15 -3.59 -10.34 -1.83
C HIS A 15 -2.35 -9.52 -1.43
N LEU A 16 -2.49 -8.19 -1.36
CA LEU A 16 -1.43 -7.28 -0.89
C LEU A 16 -1.03 -7.57 0.56
N LEU A 17 -2.00 -7.80 1.45
CA LEU A 17 -1.72 -8.19 2.83
C LEU A 17 -0.91 -9.49 2.91
N ASN A 18 -1.23 -10.50 2.09
CA ASN A 18 -0.47 -11.75 2.07
C ASN A 18 0.98 -11.54 1.60
N ILE A 19 1.18 -10.66 0.63
CA ILE A 19 2.53 -10.30 0.16
C ILE A 19 3.28 -9.53 1.26
N ALA A 20 2.63 -8.56 1.90
CA ALA A 20 3.21 -7.79 2.98
C ALA A 20 3.67 -8.68 4.14
N LYS A 21 2.89 -9.72 4.49
CA LYS A 21 3.27 -10.73 5.49
C LYS A 21 4.50 -11.55 5.09
N VAL A 22 4.61 -11.95 3.81
CA VAL A 22 5.77 -12.71 3.30
C VAL A 22 7.04 -11.84 3.29
N LEU A 23 6.86 -10.53 3.11
CA LEU A 23 7.94 -9.54 3.01
C LEU A 23 8.29 -8.85 4.32
N ASP A 24 7.54 -9.11 5.40
CA ASP A 24 7.65 -8.40 6.68
C ASP A 24 7.55 -6.87 6.55
N LEU A 25 6.68 -6.39 5.66
CA LEU A 25 6.45 -4.95 5.47
C LEU A 25 5.75 -4.34 6.68
N GLU A 26 6.01 -3.05 6.91
CA GLU A 26 5.29 -2.32 7.93
C GLU A 26 3.80 -2.15 7.57
N LEU A 27 2.96 -2.20 8.60
CA LEU A 27 1.52 -1.99 8.45
C LEU A 27 1.19 -0.56 8.01
N SER A 28 2.08 0.37 8.31
CA SER A 28 2.04 1.76 7.87
C SER A 28 2.19 1.87 6.35
N SER A 29 3.20 1.22 5.77
CA SER A 29 3.41 1.12 4.32
C SER A 29 2.17 0.55 3.63
N LEU A 30 1.63 -0.55 4.18
CA LEU A 30 0.44 -1.19 3.61
C LEU A 30 -0.80 -0.31 3.70
N SER A 31 -0.95 0.45 4.79
CA SER A 31 -2.08 1.38 4.99
C SER A 31 -2.02 2.55 4.01
N HIS A 32 -0.85 3.16 3.79
CA HIS A 32 -0.66 4.17 2.75
C HIS A 32 -0.99 3.60 1.36
N ALA A 33 -0.55 2.38 1.09
CA ALA A 33 -0.83 1.72 -0.19
C ALA A 33 -2.34 1.51 -0.42
N PHE A 34 -3.12 1.21 0.62
CA PHE A 34 -4.58 1.14 0.53
C PHE A 34 -5.23 2.48 0.24
N VAL A 35 -4.74 3.58 0.82
CA VAL A 35 -5.24 4.92 0.52
C VAL A 35 -4.94 5.31 -0.92
N TYR A 36 -3.70 5.12 -1.39
CA TYR A 36 -3.34 5.41 -2.78
C TYR A 36 -4.17 4.58 -3.76
N PHE A 37 -4.40 3.30 -3.45
CA PHE A 37 -5.28 2.47 -4.26
C PHE A 37 -6.70 3.06 -4.36
N GLU A 38 -7.26 3.56 -3.26
CA GLU A 38 -8.58 4.19 -3.25
C GLU A 38 -8.61 5.50 -4.02
N LYS A 39 -7.56 6.33 -3.92
CA LYS A 39 -7.42 7.55 -4.74
C LYS A 39 -7.39 7.23 -6.24
N LEU A 40 -6.65 6.19 -6.63
CA LEU A 40 -6.61 5.74 -8.03
C LEU A 40 -7.95 5.13 -8.51
N LEU A 41 -8.67 4.44 -7.62
CA LEU A 41 -10.03 3.96 -7.88
C LEU A 41 -10.98 5.13 -8.15
N GLN A 42 -10.94 6.18 -7.33
CA GLN A 42 -11.78 7.37 -7.50
C GLN A 42 -11.52 8.08 -8.83
N LYS A 43 -10.27 8.07 -9.32
CA LYS A 43 -9.89 8.62 -10.63
C LYS A 43 -10.24 7.70 -11.82
N ASN A 44 -10.71 6.47 -11.57
CA ASN A 44 -10.97 5.43 -12.59
C ASN A 44 -9.72 5.00 -13.41
N ILE A 45 -8.51 5.13 -12.85
CA ILE A 45 -7.24 4.85 -13.55
C ILE A 45 -6.73 3.42 -13.22
N ILE A 46 -7.58 2.52 -12.73
CA ILE A 46 -7.13 1.18 -12.30
C ILE A 46 -7.07 0.20 -13.47
N THR A 47 -5.85 -0.06 -13.92
CA THR A 47 -5.54 -1.10 -14.90
C THR A 47 -5.11 -2.41 -14.23
N LYS A 48 -5.06 -3.52 -14.99
CA LYS A 48 -4.51 -4.80 -14.50
C LYS A 48 -3.04 -4.69 -14.07
N GLN A 49 -2.30 -3.76 -14.68
CA GLN A 49 -0.93 -3.36 -14.35
C GLN A 49 -0.90 -2.56 -13.03
N ASN A 50 -1.79 -1.58 -12.87
CA ASN A 50 -1.86 -0.72 -11.65
C ASN A 50 -2.20 -1.50 -10.36
N ARG A 51 -2.86 -2.67 -10.47
CA ARG A 51 -3.09 -3.57 -9.31
C ARG A 51 -1.83 -4.24 -8.78
N LYS A 52 -0.84 -4.49 -9.64
CA LYS A 52 0.47 -5.03 -9.23
C LYS A 52 1.35 -3.93 -8.61
N LEU A 53 1.11 -2.69 -9.01
CA LEU A 53 1.84 -1.48 -8.64
C LEU A 53 1.54 -0.93 -7.24
N ILE A 54 0.41 -1.28 -6.63
CA ILE A 54 0.19 -0.98 -5.21
C ILE A 54 1.18 -1.76 -4.33
N ALA A 55 1.78 -2.83 -4.87
CA ALA A 55 2.95 -3.45 -4.24
C ALA A 55 4.19 -2.54 -4.32
N ALA A 56 4.28 -1.62 -5.28
CA ALA A 56 5.42 -0.72 -5.47
C ALA A 56 5.31 0.61 -4.70
N VAL A 57 4.52 0.70 -3.62
CA VAL A 57 4.58 1.84 -2.70
C VAL A 57 5.87 1.75 -1.89
N LYS A 58 6.97 2.04 -2.58
CA LYS A 58 8.27 2.36 -2.03
C LYS A 58 8.24 3.80 -1.51
N ILE A 59 7.23 4.08 -0.69
CA ILE A 59 7.06 5.33 0.04
C ILE A 59 6.74 4.87 1.46
N ASN A 60 7.72 5.05 2.35
CA ASN A 60 7.68 4.69 3.77
C ASN A 60 7.93 3.23 4.17
N GLU A 61 8.68 2.40 3.42
CA GLU A 61 9.22 1.18 4.04
C GLU A 61 10.60 1.47 4.66
N PRO A 62 10.70 1.70 5.98
CA PRO A 62 11.97 2.04 6.62
C PRO A 62 12.95 0.87 6.65
N LYS A 63 12.44 -0.37 6.53
CA LYS A 63 13.26 -1.60 6.65
C LYS A 63 14.15 -1.89 5.45
N GLY A 64 14.13 -1.06 4.40
CA GLY A 64 15.06 -1.16 3.27
C GLY A 64 15.01 -2.50 2.51
N VAL A 65 13.89 -3.22 2.60
CA VAL A 65 13.70 -4.53 1.96
C VAL A 65 13.99 -4.41 0.45
N CYS A 66 14.75 -5.37 -0.11
CA CYS A 66 15.03 -5.42 -1.56
C CYS A 66 13.77 -5.83 -2.32
N PHE A 67 12.86 -4.87 -2.44
CA PHE A 67 11.53 -5.00 -3.01
C PHE A 67 11.56 -5.45 -4.49
N LYS A 68 12.68 -5.15 -5.15
CA LYS A 68 12.94 -5.37 -6.56
C LYS A 68 12.96 -6.86 -6.94
N ASP A 69 13.78 -7.65 -6.23
CA ASP A 69 13.99 -9.06 -6.55
C ASP A 69 12.73 -9.89 -6.32
N LEU A 70 11.91 -9.49 -5.36
CA LEU A 70 10.68 -10.19 -5.04
C LEU A 70 9.50 -9.80 -5.93
N LEU A 71 9.43 -8.56 -6.41
CA LEU A 71 8.46 -8.18 -7.45
C LEU A 71 8.72 -8.94 -8.75
N GLU A 72 10.00 -9.10 -9.11
CA GLU A 72 10.41 -9.96 -10.23
C GLU A 72 9.94 -11.41 -10.00
N ALA A 73 10.16 -11.97 -8.80
CA ALA A 73 9.79 -13.36 -8.50
C ALA A 73 8.28 -13.62 -8.34
N LYS A 74 7.50 -12.68 -7.77
CA LYS A 74 6.08 -12.88 -7.44
C LYS A 74 5.12 -12.34 -8.48
N PHE A 75 5.50 -11.30 -9.21
CA PHE A 75 4.63 -10.64 -10.17
C PHE A 75 5.08 -10.78 -11.61
N ASP A 76 6.26 -11.37 -11.85
CA ASP A 76 6.87 -11.56 -13.16
C ASP A 76 6.96 -10.22 -13.91
N ILE A 77 7.42 -9.18 -13.20
CA ILE A 77 7.62 -7.83 -13.73
C ILE A 77 9.11 -7.54 -13.70
N GLY A 78 9.71 -7.22 -14.84
CA GLY A 78 11.12 -6.84 -14.89
C GLY A 78 11.39 -5.48 -14.24
N SER A 79 12.61 -5.28 -13.74
CA SER A 79 13.14 -4.02 -13.19
C SER A 79 12.76 -2.73 -13.95
N LYS A 80 12.76 -2.78 -15.29
CA LYS A 80 12.48 -1.62 -16.16
C LYS A 80 10.98 -1.29 -16.15
N GLU A 81 10.15 -2.31 -16.39
CA GLU A 81 8.70 -2.17 -16.35
C GLU A 81 8.25 -1.70 -14.96
N LEU A 82 8.89 -2.17 -13.89
CA LEU A 82 8.63 -1.71 -12.53
C LEU A 82 8.82 -0.19 -12.36
N LYS A 83 9.94 0.37 -12.86
CA LYS A 83 10.21 1.82 -12.74
C LYS A 83 9.27 2.68 -13.59
N GLU A 84 8.95 2.23 -14.80
CA GLU A 84 8.02 2.92 -15.68
C GLU A 84 6.62 2.98 -15.04
N ASN A 85 6.22 1.88 -14.46
CA ASN A 85 4.99 1.74 -13.69
C ASN A 85 4.99 2.62 -12.42
N GLU A 86 6.07 2.63 -11.64
CA GLU A 86 6.23 3.47 -10.44
C GLU A 86 6.00 4.96 -10.77
N PHE A 87 6.67 5.45 -11.82
CA PHE A 87 6.49 6.82 -12.28
C PHE A 87 5.07 7.12 -12.74
N ALA A 88 4.44 6.19 -13.48
CA ALA A 88 3.06 6.34 -13.92
C ALA A 88 2.08 6.50 -12.74
N VAL A 89 2.25 5.71 -11.67
CA VAL A 89 1.41 5.86 -10.47
C VAL A 89 1.64 7.18 -9.76
N PHE A 90 2.88 7.66 -9.65
CA PHE A 90 3.13 8.98 -9.07
C PHE A 90 2.52 10.10 -9.91
N ALA A 91 2.59 9.99 -11.24
CA ALA A 91 1.94 10.91 -12.14
C ALA A 91 0.40 10.87 -12.00
N ASP A 92 -0.20 9.69 -11.91
CA ASP A 92 -1.65 9.51 -11.70
C ASP A 92 -2.11 10.05 -10.32
N LEU A 93 -1.23 10.00 -9.31
CA LEU A 93 -1.43 10.64 -8.00
C LEU A 93 -1.12 12.13 -8.01
N GLU A 94 -0.70 12.71 -9.15
CA GLU A 94 -0.26 14.10 -9.28
C GLU A 94 0.85 14.47 -8.29
N PHE A 95 1.69 13.49 -7.93
CA PHE A 95 2.72 13.58 -6.90
C PHE A 95 2.19 14.02 -5.52
N ASN A 96 0.88 13.96 -5.28
CA ASN A 96 0.28 14.23 -3.98
C ASN A 96 0.32 12.98 -3.08
N LEU A 97 1.49 12.78 -2.47
CA LEU A 97 1.77 11.65 -1.59
C LEU A 97 1.41 11.91 -0.12
N TYR A 98 0.91 13.12 0.20
CA TYR A 98 0.41 13.37 1.54
C TYR A 98 -0.89 12.57 1.76
N VAL A 99 -0.91 11.83 2.87
CA VAL A 99 -2.08 11.09 3.32
C VAL A 99 -2.53 11.68 4.66
N PRO A 100 -3.72 12.31 4.71
CA PRO A 100 -4.30 12.76 5.97
C PRO A 100 -4.54 11.60 6.94
N VAL A 101 -4.38 11.85 8.24
CA VAL A 101 -4.63 10.87 9.31
C VAL A 101 -6.03 10.26 9.22
N ALA A 102 -7.05 11.07 8.88
CA ALA A 102 -8.43 10.62 8.73
C ALA A 102 -8.62 9.59 7.59
N GLU A 103 -7.76 9.64 6.56
CA GLU A 103 -7.76 8.65 5.46
C GLU A 103 -6.91 7.43 5.84
N PHE A 104 -5.82 7.62 6.57
CA PHE A 104 -4.89 6.56 6.95
C PHE A 104 -5.43 5.63 8.03
N MET A 105 -5.87 6.19 9.17
CA MET A 105 -6.19 5.45 10.40
C MET A 105 -7.22 4.32 10.20
N PRO A 106 -8.31 4.50 9.43
CA PRO A 106 -9.28 3.43 9.22
C PRO A 106 -8.69 2.18 8.55
N HIS A 107 -7.66 2.33 7.70
CA HIS A 107 -6.97 1.19 7.09
C HIS A 107 -6.01 0.54 8.07
N PHE A 108 -5.29 1.35 8.84
CA PHE A 108 -4.32 0.88 9.82
C PHE A 108 -4.99 0.08 10.95
N ASP A 109 -6.04 0.63 11.57
CA ASP A 109 -6.80 -0.04 12.64
C ASP A 109 -7.36 -1.38 12.17
N LYS A 110 -7.87 -1.41 10.94
CA LYS A 110 -8.41 -2.63 10.34
C LYS A 110 -7.32 -3.68 10.11
N LEU A 111 -6.12 -3.27 9.71
CA LEU A 111 -4.99 -4.18 9.51
C LEU A 111 -4.48 -4.74 10.84
N LEU A 112 -4.40 -3.92 11.90
CA LEU A 112 -4.05 -4.36 13.25
C LEU A 112 -4.97 -5.49 13.73
N VAL A 113 -6.28 -5.25 13.67
CA VAL A 113 -7.30 -6.26 14.03
C VAL A 113 -7.16 -7.52 13.17
N THR A 114 -6.87 -7.37 11.88
CA THR A 114 -6.70 -8.51 10.96
C THR A 114 -5.47 -9.37 11.27
N ILE A 115 -4.44 -8.78 11.87
CA ILE A 115 -3.19 -9.46 12.21
C ILE A 115 -3.18 -9.96 13.66
N GLY A 116 -4.13 -9.50 14.48
CA GLY A 116 -4.36 -10.00 15.84
C GLY A 116 -3.90 -9.04 16.95
N HIS A 117 -3.42 -7.85 16.60
CA HIS A 117 -3.09 -6.81 17.57
C HIS A 117 -4.36 -6.18 18.14
N GLN A 118 -4.38 -5.96 19.45
CA GLN A 118 -5.55 -5.43 20.16
C GLN A 118 -5.60 -3.90 20.17
N SER A 119 -4.44 -3.24 20.03
CA SER A 119 -4.35 -1.78 19.97
C SER A 119 -3.12 -1.33 19.19
N ILE A 120 -3.03 -0.02 18.93
CA ILE A 120 -1.86 0.59 18.28
C ILE A 120 -0.65 0.47 19.21
N GLU A 121 -0.84 0.71 20.50
CA GLU A 121 0.20 0.63 21.53
C GLU A 121 0.78 -0.78 21.66
N ASP A 122 -0.01 -1.82 21.43
CA ASP A 122 0.47 -3.21 21.35
C ASP A 122 1.41 -3.44 20.15
N TYR A 123 1.25 -2.66 19.07
CA TYR A 123 2.06 -2.79 17.86
C TYR A 123 3.30 -1.88 17.85
N ILE A 124 3.16 -0.61 18.25
CA ILE A 124 4.26 0.39 18.19
C ILE A 124 4.84 0.76 19.57
N GLY A 125 4.28 0.23 20.66
CA GLY A 125 4.67 0.62 22.01
C GLY A 125 4.31 2.08 22.32
N ASN A 126 5.26 2.80 22.90
CA ASN A 126 5.11 4.22 23.27
C ASN A 126 5.50 5.20 22.15
N GLU A 127 5.86 4.70 20.96
CA GLU A 127 6.20 5.56 19.84
C GLU A 127 4.93 6.16 19.23
N THR A 128 4.94 7.46 18.93
CA THR A 128 3.81 8.13 18.28
C THR A 128 3.98 8.14 16.77
N PHE A 129 3.00 7.59 16.04
CA PHE A 129 3.01 7.54 14.57
C PHE A 129 2.96 8.92 13.90
N TYR A 130 2.31 9.88 14.57
CA TYR A 130 2.11 11.25 14.08
C TYR A 130 2.36 12.25 15.21
N GLU A 131 3.56 12.80 15.29
CA GLU A 131 3.78 14.04 16.04
C GLU A 131 3.21 15.20 15.21
N ILE A 132 2.00 15.65 15.57
CA ILE A 132 1.52 16.94 15.10
C ILE A 132 2.22 18.00 15.93
N ASN A 133 3.33 18.54 15.42
CA ASN A 133 3.82 19.83 15.91
C ASN A 133 2.77 20.88 15.53
N ALA A 134 1.95 21.27 16.51
CA ALA A 134 1.01 22.37 16.41
C ALA A 134 1.74 23.72 16.31
#